data_AF-A0AB74K9N0-F1
#
_entry.id   AF-A0AB74K9N0-F1
#
_cell.length_a   1.000
_cell.length_b   1.000
_cell.length_c   1.000
_cell.angle_alpha   90.00
_cell.angle_beta   90.00
_cell.angle_gamma   90.00
#
_symmetry.space_group_name_H-M   'P 1'
#
loop_
_entity.id
_entity.type
_entity.pdbx_description
1 polymer ?
#
loop_
_entity_poly.entity_id
_entity_poly.type
_entity_poly.pdbx_seq_one_letter_code
_entity_poly.pdbx_strand_id
1 'polypeptide(L)'
;MIIQLAYSRLVAIEGSENVPAATYEAATMRSFINGRYECIRSTTSDSATFVDAMNNTEKTNADRKDALKTAVNTHVHNTKQVSSGHSVDRHLFGRDVELYLQKSLYPSEQVPELLIDELFNKSSTWTIKLTFHQINLTNIYKRLRDIWLGRGRSARFTVTNTIMYGTTKDKNGKGKKRNDTFVALLDEAAKDMLILFKPAQRQAKL
;
A
#
# COMPACT_ATOMS: atom_id res chain seq x y z
N MET A 1 -1.31 -0.01 6.41
CA MET A 1 -0.81 1.13 7.21
C MET A 1 0.70 1.09 7.44
N ILE A 2 1.28 -0.04 7.90
CA ILE A 2 2.74 -0.21 8.05
C ILE A 2 3.52 0.26 6.80
N ILE A 3 3.09 -0.14 5.61
CA ILE A 3 3.74 0.23 4.33
C ILE A 3 3.73 1.75 4.10
N GLN A 4 2.63 2.44 4.41
CA GLN A 4 2.53 3.89 4.24
C GLN A 4 3.48 4.62 5.22
N LEU A 5 3.55 4.15 6.47
CA LEU A 5 4.45 4.71 7.48
C LEU A 5 5.93 4.49 7.10
N ALA A 6 6.29 3.27 6.72
CA ALA A 6 7.65 2.96 6.29
C ALA A 6 8.06 3.77 5.06
N TYR A 7 7.13 4.04 4.13
CA TYR A 7 7.43 4.80 2.92
C TYR A 7 7.69 6.27 3.25
N SER A 8 6.86 6.89 4.09
CA SER A 8 7.09 8.26 4.54
C SER A 8 8.46 8.41 5.22
N ARG A 9 8.87 7.44 6.06
CA ARG A 9 10.19 7.45 6.69
C ARG A 9 11.33 7.29 5.68
N LEU A 10 11.15 6.47 4.64
CA LEU A 10 12.14 6.31 3.57
C LEU A 10 12.35 7.63 2.82
N VAL A 11 11.26 8.28 2.42
CA VAL A 11 11.29 9.56 1.70
C VAL A 11 11.92 10.66 2.54
N ALA A 12 11.65 10.69 3.85
CA ALA A 12 12.28 11.61 4.78
C ALA A 12 13.81 11.40 4.86
N ILE A 13 14.29 10.16 4.89
CA ILE A 13 15.73 9.84 4.85
C ILE A 13 16.36 10.25 3.51
N GLU A 14 15.61 10.13 2.41
CA GLU A 14 16.05 10.52 1.07
C GLU A 14 16.07 12.05 0.86
N GLY A 15 15.60 12.85 1.84
CA GLY A 15 15.52 14.31 1.74
C GLY A 15 14.51 14.79 0.70
N SER A 16 13.59 13.92 0.30
CA SER A 16 12.55 14.22 -0.69
C SER A 16 11.31 14.81 -0.02
N GLU A 17 10.47 15.50 -0.79
CA GLU A 17 9.18 16.01 -0.30
C GLU A 17 8.33 14.85 0.22
N ASN A 18 7.73 15.01 1.41
CA ASN A 18 6.91 13.98 2.07
C ASN A 18 5.52 13.87 1.41
N VAL A 19 5.49 13.46 0.15
CA VAL A 19 4.28 13.21 -0.62
C VAL A 19 3.81 11.78 -0.34
N PRO A 20 2.54 11.56 0.05
CA PRO A 20 2.00 10.21 0.21
C PRO A 20 2.16 9.38 -1.08
N ALA A 21 2.72 8.18 -0.95
CA ALA A 21 2.93 7.28 -2.10
C ALA A 21 1.60 6.86 -2.71
N ALA A 22 1.37 7.07 -4.01
CA ALA A 22 0.23 6.47 -4.69
C ALA A 22 0.35 4.93 -4.64
N THR A 23 -0.56 4.28 -3.91
CA THR A 23 -0.47 2.83 -3.65
C THR A 23 -1.62 2.08 -4.29
N TYR A 24 -1.26 1.19 -5.21
CA TYR A 24 -2.13 0.17 -5.79
C TYR A 24 -2.11 -1.07 -4.92
N GLU A 25 -3.26 -1.60 -4.53
CA GLU A 25 -3.38 -2.89 -3.86
C GLU A 25 -4.37 -3.78 -4.60
N ALA A 26 -3.93 -4.97 -5.01
CA ALA A 26 -4.76 -5.87 -5.79
C ALA A 26 -5.89 -6.48 -4.94
N ALA A 27 -7.14 -6.12 -5.25
CA ALA A 27 -8.34 -6.80 -4.77
C ALA A 27 -8.82 -7.83 -5.78
N THR A 28 -9.19 -9.03 -5.30
CA THR A 28 -9.74 -10.08 -6.17
C THR A 28 -11.22 -9.83 -6.45
N MET A 29 -11.63 -9.98 -7.71
CA MET A 29 -13.02 -9.85 -8.15
C MET A 29 -13.68 -11.20 -8.42
N ARG A 30 -13.20 -12.28 -7.80
CA ARG A 30 -13.69 -13.67 -8.05
C ARG A 30 -15.18 -13.88 -7.77
N SER A 31 -15.83 -12.98 -7.03
CA SER A 31 -17.28 -13.03 -6.81
C SER A 31 -18.10 -12.67 -8.07
N PHE A 32 -17.46 -12.09 -9.08
CA PHE A 32 -18.07 -11.73 -10.36
C PHE A 32 -17.67 -12.72 -11.48
N ILE A 33 -18.58 -12.95 -12.44
CA ILE A 33 -18.29 -13.77 -13.63
C ILE A 33 -17.11 -13.15 -14.38
N ASN A 34 -16.09 -13.96 -14.68
CA ASN A 34 -14.82 -13.53 -15.30
C ASN A 34 -14.03 -12.48 -14.50
N GLY A 35 -14.36 -12.28 -13.23
CA GLY A 35 -13.73 -11.28 -12.39
C GLY A 35 -12.26 -11.60 -12.13
N ARG A 36 -11.38 -10.63 -12.44
CA ARG A 36 -9.93 -10.72 -12.23
C ARG A 36 -9.53 -9.95 -10.98
N TYR A 37 -9.05 -8.73 -11.17
CA TYR A 37 -8.55 -7.88 -10.11
C TYR A 37 -8.99 -6.44 -10.31
N GLU A 38 -9.07 -5.74 -9.20
CA GLU A 38 -9.31 -4.31 -9.10
C GLU A 38 -8.29 -3.68 -8.13
N CYS A 39 -8.27 -2.35 -8.06
CA CYS A 39 -7.38 -1.58 -7.20
C CYS A 39 -8.09 -1.14 -5.91
N ILE A 40 -7.49 -1.46 -4.78
CA ILE A 40 -7.68 -0.73 -3.53
C ILE A 40 -6.61 0.37 -3.50
N ARG A 41 -7.03 1.64 -3.38
CA ARG A 41 -6.12 2.75 -3.11
C ARG A 41 -5.84 2.81 -1.62
N SER A 42 -4.72 2.23 -1.18
CA SER A 42 -4.36 2.17 0.24
C SER A 42 -3.93 3.53 0.81
N THR A 43 -3.68 4.50 -0.06
CA THR A 43 -3.32 5.89 0.26
C THR A 43 -4.58 6.74 0.30
N THR A 44 -4.96 7.13 1.50
CA THR A 44 -6.13 7.97 1.79
C THR A 44 -5.72 9.15 2.68
N SER A 45 -6.58 10.16 2.81
CA SER A 45 -6.38 11.26 3.76
C SER A 45 -6.17 10.74 5.18
N ASP A 46 -6.98 9.77 5.63
CA ASP A 46 -6.83 9.17 6.96
C ASP A 46 -5.49 8.42 7.11
N SER A 47 -5.01 7.77 6.04
CA SER A 47 -3.69 7.13 6.08
C SER A 47 -2.56 8.16 6.22
N ALA A 48 -2.69 9.33 5.59
CA ALA A 48 -1.74 10.42 5.73
C ALA A 48 -1.77 10.99 7.16
N THR A 49 -2.96 11.26 7.70
CA THR A 49 -3.12 11.72 9.09
C THR A 49 -2.53 10.74 10.10
N PHE A 50 -2.70 9.43 9.88
CA PHE A 50 -2.06 8.41 10.70
C PHE A 50 -0.52 8.46 10.61
N VAL A 51 0.03 8.56 9.40
CA VAL A 51 1.48 8.63 9.19
C VAL A 51 2.07 9.87 9.86
N ASP A 52 1.41 11.03 9.71
CA ASP A 52 1.81 12.28 10.36
C ASP A 52 1.79 12.14 11.87
N ALA A 53 0.74 11.53 12.44
CA ALA A 53 0.65 11.31 13.88
C ALA A 53 1.76 10.40 14.42
N MET A 54 2.14 9.37 13.66
CA MET A 54 3.21 8.43 14.04
C MET A 54 4.61 9.04 14.00
N ASN A 55 4.86 9.98 13.08
CA ASN A 55 6.16 10.63 12.92
C ASN A 55 6.29 11.93 13.74
N ASN A 56 5.20 12.40 14.38
CA ASN A 56 5.20 13.61 15.19
C ASN A 56 5.51 13.32 16.67
N THR A 57 6.53 13.98 17.23
CA THR A 57 6.96 13.85 18.64
C THR A 57 5.95 14.40 19.63
N GLU A 58 5.15 15.38 19.22
CA GLU A 58 4.15 16.06 20.06
C GLU A 58 2.85 15.26 20.21
N LYS A 59 2.68 14.19 19.43
CA LYS A 59 1.48 13.35 19.48
C LYS A 59 1.60 12.27 20.54
N THR A 60 0.56 12.13 21.35
CA THR A 60 0.50 11.08 22.36
C THR A 60 0.27 9.72 21.73
N ASN A 61 0.54 8.65 22.49
CA ASN A 61 0.18 7.29 22.06
C ASN A 61 -1.34 7.10 21.89
N ALA A 62 -2.17 7.91 22.56
CA ALA A 62 -3.61 7.90 22.35
C ALA A 62 -3.97 8.49 20.98
N ASP A 63 -3.44 9.66 20.64
CA ASP A 63 -3.65 10.29 19.33
C ASP A 63 -3.23 9.38 18.17
N ARG A 64 -2.05 8.74 18.32
CA ARG A 64 -1.52 7.78 17.33
C ARG A 64 -2.44 6.58 17.15
N LYS A 65 -3.03 6.06 18.22
CA LYS A 65 -4.01 4.95 18.17
C LYS A 65 -5.30 5.35 17.48
N ASP A 66 -5.82 6.53 17.78
CA ASP A 66 -7.08 7.00 17.22
C ASP A 66 -6.93 7.28 15.71
N ALA A 67 -5.83 7.91 15.30
CA ALA A 67 -5.49 8.08 13.89
C ALA A 67 -5.31 6.73 13.18
N LEU A 68 -4.61 5.77 13.80
CA LEU A 68 -4.45 4.42 13.25
C LEU A 68 -5.79 3.71 13.08
N LYS A 69 -6.66 3.76 14.10
CA LYS A 69 -7.98 3.14 14.08
C LYS A 69 -8.83 3.71 12.93
N THR A 70 -8.81 5.02 12.76
CA THR A 70 -9.51 5.72 11.67
C THR A 70 -8.98 5.25 10.31
N ALA A 71 -7.66 5.29 10.10
CA ALA A 71 -7.04 4.87 8.85
C ALA A 71 -7.32 3.39 8.51
N VAL A 72 -7.30 2.50 9.51
CA VAL A 72 -7.64 1.08 9.33
C VAL A 72 -9.11 0.90 8.98
N ASN A 73 -10.02 1.60 9.66
CA ASN A 73 -11.45 1.52 9.37
C ASN A 73 -11.76 1.98 7.94
N THR A 74 -11.16 3.09 7.49
CA THR A 74 -11.28 3.57 6.11
C THR A 74 -10.75 2.55 5.12
N HIS A 75 -9.57 1.97 5.38
CA HIS A 75 -9.02 0.93 4.52
C HIS A 75 -9.92 -0.32 4.44
N VAL A 76 -10.48 -0.76 5.58
CA VAL A 76 -11.42 -1.89 5.62
C VAL A 76 -12.71 -1.57 4.86
N HIS A 77 -13.23 -0.35 5.01
CA HIS A 77 -14.41 0.11 4.29
C HIS A 77 -14.15 0.09 2.77
N ASN A 78 -13.06 0.71 2.31
CA ASN A 78 -12.70 0.77 0.90
C ASN A 78 -12.48 -0.63 0.32
N THR A 79 -11.83 -1.52 1.04
CA THR A 79 -11.64 -2.93 0.63
C THR A 79 -12.98 -3.65 0.42
N LYS A 80 -13.99 -3.38 1.27
CA LYS A 80 -15.34 -3.93 1.06
C LYS A 80 -16.01 -3.34 -0.17
N GLN A 81 -15.95 -2.02 -0.36
CA GLN A 81 -16.53 -1.36 -1.53
C GLN A 81 -15.94 -1.88 -2.83
N VAL A 82 -14.61 -1.98 -2.88
CA VAL A 82 -13.86 -2.53 -4.01
C VAL A 82 -14.28 -3.98 -4.26
N SER A 83 -14.31 -4.83 -3.22
CA SER A 83 -14.71 -6.25 -3.35
C SER A 83 -16.15 -6.44 -3.82
N SER A 84 -17.01 -5.43 -3.63
CA SER A 84 -18.39 -5.37 -4.12
C SER A 84 -18.54 -4.68 -5.48
N GLY A 85 -17.44 -4.32 -6.15
CA GLY A 85 -17.46 -3.73 -7.49
C GLY A 85 -17.77 -2.23 -7.53
N HIS A 86 -17.66 -1.51 -6.41
CA HIS A 86 -17.96 -0.06 -6.32
C HIS A 86 -16.71 0.83 -6.46
N SER A 87 -15.64 0.32 -7.05
CA SER A 87 -14.39 1.04 -7.26
C SER A 87 -14.31 1.68 -8.64
N VAL A 88 -13.50 2.73 -8.74
CA VAL A 88 -13.39 3.51 -9.97
C VAL A 88 -12.25 3.08 -10.88
N ASP A 89 -11.25 2.35 -10.38
CA ASP A 89 -10.00 2.13 -11.10
C ASP A 89 -10.14 1.26 -12.37
N ARG A 90 -10.95 0.19 -12.41
CA ARG A 90 -11.29 -0.48 -13.68
C ARG A 90 -12.39 0.22 -14.45
N HIS A 91 -13.17 1.10 -13.84
CA HIS A 91 -14.15 1.90 -14.58
C HIS A 91 -13.44 3.00 -15.40
N LEU A 92 -12.34 3.52 -14.86
CA LEU A 92 -11.54 4.61 -15.46
C LEU A 92 -10.25 4.11 -16.13
N PHE A 93 -9.82 2.87 -15.89
CA PHE A 93 -8.68 2.13 -16.48
C PHE A 93 -7.37 2.91 -16.84
N GLY A 94 -7.05 4.08 -16.27
CA GLY A 94 -5.75 4.78 -16.41
C GLY A 94 -5.22 4.98 -17.85
N ARG A 95 -3.90 5.16 -18.03
CA ARG A 95 -3.26 5.38 -19.37
C ARG A 95 -3.53 4.27 -20.38
N ASP A 96 -3.81 3.05 -19.92
CA ASP A 96 -4.21 1.96 -20.81
C ASP A 96 -5.62 2.21 -21.37
N VAL A 97 -6.51 2.88 -20.62
CA VAL A 97 -7.79 3.35 -21.12
C VAL A 97 -7.64 4.41 -22.20
N GLU A 98 -6.62 5.28 -22.20
CA GLU A 98 -6.39 6.14 -23.37
C GLU A 98 -6.14 5.28 -24.61
N LEU A 99 -5.30 4.25 -24.52
CA LEU A 99 -5.04 3.29 -25.61
C LEU A 99 -6.24 2.42 -25.99
N TYR A 100 -7.11 2.04 -25.05
CA TYR A 100 -8.29 1.20 -25.30
C TYR A 100 -9.54 2.02 -25.67
N LEU A 101 -9.73 3.21 -25.10
CA LEU A 101 -10.75 4.18 -25.51
C LEU A 101 -10.37 4.81 -26.84
N GLN A 102 -9.12 5.19 -27.13
CA GLN A 102 -8.75 5.60 -28.49
C GLN A 102 -9.07 4.51 -29.54
N LYS A 103 -9.03 3.24 -29.14
CA LYS A 103 -9.47 2.11 -29.99
C LYS A 103 -10.99 1.89 -30.00
N SER A 104 -11.72 2.41 -29.02
CA SER A 104 -13.19 2.29 -28.89
C SER A 104 -13.93 3.54 -29.34
N LEU A 105 -13.24 4.69 -29.41
CA LEU A 105 -13.71 5.97 -29.90
C LEU A 105 -13.75 5.91 -31.43
N TYR A 106 -14.77 6.51 -32.01
CA TYR A 106 -14.78 6.72 -33.45
C TYR A 106 -13.67 7.72 -33.83
N PRO A 107 -13.11 7.65 -35.05
CA PRO A 107 -12.07 8.60 -35.51
C PRO A 107 -12.47 10.08 -35.42
N SER A 108 -13.76 10.38 -35.33
CA SER A 108 -14.33 11.73 -35.19
C SER A 108 -14.51 12.18 -33.74
N GLU A 109 -14.34 11.30 -32.75
CA GLU A 109 -14.57 11.60 -31.35
C GLU A 109 -13.27 12.06 -30.67
N GLN A 110 -13.41 13.08 -29.83
CA GLN A 110 -12.30 13.58 -29.02
C GLN A 110 -12.21 12.82 -27.71
N VAL A 111 -10.98 12.64 -27.21
CA VAL A 111 -10.74 12.05 -25.90
C VAL A 111 -11.30 13.00 -24.82
N PRO A 112 -12.11 12.51 -23.87
CA PRO A 112 -12.60 13.31 -22.76
C PRO A 112 -11.47 14.02 -21.99
N GLU A 113 -11.67 15.29 -21.64
CA GLU A 113 -10.67 16.14 -20.96
C GLU A 113 -10.12 15.50 -19.68
N LEU A 114 -10.98 14.82 -18.91
CA LEU A 114 -10.60 14.09 -17.71
C LEU A 114 -9.46 13.08 -17.93
N LEU A 115 -9.39 12.45 -19.11
CA LEU A 115 -8.42 11.37 -19.37
C LEU A 115 -7.06 11.90 -19.83
N ILE A 116 -7.02 13.13 -20.35
CA ILE A 116 -5.78 13.83 -20.72
C ILE A 116 -5.25 14.73 -19.59
N ASP A 117 -6.05 14.91 -18.54
CA ASP A 117 -5.68 15.71 -17.37
C ASP A 117 -4.41 15.19 -16.66
N GLU A 118 -3.58 16.12 -16.21
CA GLU A 118 -2.31 15.80 -15.56
C GLU A 118 -2.51 15.07 -14.22
N LEU A 119 -3.53 15.46 -13.44
CA LEU A 119 -3.85 14.81 -12.17
C LEU A 119 -4.37 13.39 -12.40
N PHE A 120 -5.17 13.17 -13.43
CA PHE A 120 -5.60 11.82 -13.82
C PHE A 120 -4.39 10.93 -14.15
N ASN A 121 -3.46 11.44 -14.96
CA ASN A 121 -2.21 10.75 -15.30
C ASN A 121 -1.33 10.46 -14.08
N LYS A 122 -1.20 11.43 -13.17
CA LYS A 122 -0.48 11.26 -11.90
C LYS A 122 -1.17 10.23 -11.01
N SER A 123 -2.50 10.24 -10.93
CA SER A 123 -3.30 9.30 -10.13
C SER A 123 -3.20 7.85 -10.63
N SER A 124 -2.83 7.67 -11.89
CA SER A 124 -2.62 6.38 -12.56
C SER A 124 -1.16 5.90 -12.49
N THR A 125 -0.27 6.72 -11.91
CA THR A 125 1.15 6.40 -11.72
C THR A 125 1.38 5.91 -10.31
N TRP A 126 1.61 4.60 -10.17
CA TRP A 126 1.69 3.93 -8.88
C TRP A 126 3.10 3.93 -8.31
N THR A 127 3.30 4.64 -7.21
CA THR A 127 4.53 4.62 -6.42
C THR A 127 4.75 3.28 -5.73
N ILE A 128 3.67 2.63 -5.31
CA ILE A 128 3.68 1.32 -4.64
C ILE A 128 2.61 0.44 -5.28
N LYS A 129 2.94 -0.81 -5.56
CA LYS A 129 2.05 -1.85 -6.09
C LYS A 129 2.10 -3.06 -5.15
N LEU A 130 1.00 -3.35 -4.48
CA LEU A 130 0.86 -4.43 -3.50
C LEU A 130 0.08 -5.59 -4.12
N THR A 131 0.51 -6.82 -3.86
CA THR A 131 -0.26 -8.02 -4.19
C THR A 131 -0.12 -9.04 -3.07
N PHE A 132 -1.23 -9.32 -2.41
CA PHE A 132 -1.27 -10.34 -1.37
C PHE A 132 -1.35 -11.73 -1.98
N HIS A 133 -0.39 -12.58 -1.62
CA HIS A 133 -0.42 -13.99 -1.95
C HIS A 133 -0.61 -14.78 -0.67
N GLN A 134 -1.80 -15.36 -0.50
CA GLN A 134 -2.02 -16.32 0.57
C GLN A 134 -1.32 -17.63 0.17
N ILE A 135 -0.19 -17.92 0.81
CA ILE A 135 0.51 -19.20 0.66
C ILE A 135 0.09 -20.09 1.81
N ASN A 136 -0.36 -21.32 1.51
CA ASN A 136 -0.60 -22.34 2.52
C ASN A 136 0.74 -22.99 2.84
N LEU A 137 1.36 -22.62 3.98
CA LEU A 137 2.72 -23.05 4.35
C LEU A 137 2.73 -24.46 4.97
N THR A 138 2.22 -25.48 4.27
CA THR A 138 2.41 -26.87 4.70
C THR A 138 3.72 -27.50 4.21
N ASN A 139 4.36 -27.00 3.14
CA ASN A 139 5.50 -27.71 2.50
C ASN A 139 6.80 -26.91 2.33
N ILE A 140 6.98 -25.73 2.94
CA ILE A 140 8.26 -25.00 2.85
C ILE A 140 8.70 -24.56 4.25
N TYR A 141 9.16 -25.54 5.05
CA TYR A 141 9.89 -25.31 6.30
C TYR A 141 11.36 -25.72 6.12
N LYS A 142 12.25 -24.77 5.80
CA LYS A 142 13.66 -24.88 6.20
C LYS A 142 14.47 -23.59 6.30
N ARG A 143 13.88 -22.40 6.14
CA ARG A 143 14.60 -21.13 6.39
C ARG A 143 13.61 -20.06 6.81
N LEU A 144 13.92 -19.32 7.88
CA LEU A 144 13.10 -18.33 8.59
C LEU A 144 12.20 -18.95 9.67
N ARG A 145 12.86 -19.42 10.74
CA ARG A 145 12.25 -19.57 12.06
C ARG A 145 12.36 -18.21 12.76
N ASP A 146 11.32 -17.87 13.52
CA ASP A 146 11.20 -16.74 14.45
C ASP A 146 10.52 -15.48 13.86
N ILE A 147 9.20 -15.58 13.63
CA ILE A 147 8.16 -14.63 14.09
C ILE A 147 6.80 -15.26 13.69
N TRP A 148 5.94 -15.46 14.70
CA TRP A 148 4.51 -15.77 14.61
C TRP A 148 4.06 -17.21 14.25
N LEU A 149 3.53 -17.91 15.26
CA LEU A 149 2.68 -19.10 15.11
C LEU A 149 1.27 -18.67 14.65
N GLY A 150 0.94 -18.94 13.39
CA GLY A 150 -0.41 -18.82 12.84
C GLY A 150 -0.40 -18.54 11.34
N ARG A 151 -0.77 -19.54 10.52
CA ARG A 151 -0.99 -19.48 9.05
C ARG A 151 -0.24 -18.32 8.36
N GLY A 152 1.04 -18.52 8.03
CA GLY A 152 1.87 -17.43 7.48
C GLY A 152 1.30 -16.87 6.18
N ARG A 153 0.96 -15.58 6.20
CA ARG A 153 0.58 -14.81 5.01
C ARG A 153 1.82 -14.09 4.51
N SER A 154 2.19 -14.28 3.25
CA SER A 154 3.27 -13.50 2.61
C SER A 154 2.67 -12.37 1.78
N ALA A 155 3.03 -11.12 2.09
CA ALA A 155 2.73 -9.99 1.20
C ALA A 155 3.88 -9.84 0.20
N ARG A 156 3.56 -9.75 -1.10
CA ARG A 156 4.51 -9.23 -2.11
C ARG A 156 4.11 -7.80 -2.40
N PHE A 157 5.08 -6.92 -2.47
CA PHE A 157 4.85 -5.52 -2.82
C PHE A 157 5.96 -5.04 -3.74
N THR A 158 5.73 -4.01 -4.51
CA THR A 158 6.71 -3.41 -5.41
C THR A 158 6.63 -1.92 -5.21
N VAL A 159 7.70 -1.28 -4.73
CA VAL A 159 7.75 0.19 -4.59
C VAL A 159 8.33 0.76 -5.87
N THR A 160 7.48 1.05 -6.85
CA THR A 160 7.86 1.73 -8.08
C THR A 160 8.04 3.23 -7.87
N ASN A 161 9.26 3.66 -7.54
CA ASN A 161 9.80 4.88 -8.18
C ASN A 161 11.03 4.50 -9.04
N THR A 162 10.83 3.42 -9.82
CA THR A 162 11.82 2.46 -10.33
C THR A 162 12.35 1.51 -9.25
N ILE A 163 11.83 0.27 -9.24
CA ILE A 163 12.46 -1.04 -8.88
C ILE A 163 11.44 -2.01 -8.25
N MET A 164 11.41 -3.22 -8.80
CA MET A 164 10.50 -4.32 -8.48
C MET A 164 10.89 -5.02 -7.16
N TYR A 165 9.93 -5.38 -6.30
CA TYR A 165 10.13 -6.46 -5.32
C TYR A 165 9.26 -7.67 -5.66
N GLY A 166 9.68 -8.36 -6.72
CA GLY A 166 9.83 -9.80 -6.71
C GLY A 166 11.33 -10.09 -6.82
N THR A 167 11.77 -11.31 -6.52
CA THR A 167 13.16 -11.76 -6.65
C THR A 167 13.65 -11.79 -8.11
N THR A 168 13.71 -10.63 -8.75
CA THR A 168 14.20 -10.44 -10.11
C THR A 168 15.49 -9.65 -10.03
N LYS A 169 16.57 -10.29 -10.47
CA LYS A 169 17.95 -9.79 -10.49
C LYS A 169 17.98 -8.31 -10.91
N ASP A 170 18.72 -7.54 -10.12
CA ASP A 170 18.96 -6.11 -10.27
C ASP A 170 19.17 -5.69 -11.73
N LYS A 171 18.36 -4.74 -12.21
CA LYS A 171 18.86 -3.81 -13.22
C LYS A 171 19.64 -2.73 -12.46
N ASN A 172 20.97 -2.80 -12.52
CA ASN A 172 21.94 -1.74 -12.23
C ASN A 172 22.36 -1.51 -10.76
N GLY A 173 22.13 -2.44 -9.82
CA GLY A 173 22.73 -2.42 -8.46
C GLY A 173 22.30 -1.28 -7.53
N LYS A 174 21.54 -0.29 -8.02
CA LYS A 174 21.08 0.89 -7.25
C LYS A 174 19.82 0.61 -6.41
N GLY A 175 19.08 -0.46 -6.70
CA GLY A 175 17.83 -0.79 -6.01
C GLY A 175 17.99 -1.52 -4.69
N LYS A 176 19.06 -2.30 -4.55
CA LYS A 176 19.27 -3.17 -3.39
C LYS A 176 19.38 -2.37 -2.08
N LYS A 177 20.21 -1.31 -2.04
CA LYS A 177 20.39 -0.51 -0.83
C LYS A 177 19.08 0.15 -0.37
N ARG A 178 18.36 0.79 -1.31
CA ARG A 178 17.06 1.42 -1.05
C ARG A 178 16.04 0.40 -0.55
N ASN A 179 16.04 -0.80 -1.10
CA ASN A 179 15.21 -1.90 -0.63
C ASN A 179 15.53 -2.34 0.78
N ASP A 180 16.81 -2.58 1.05
CA ASP A 180 17.27 -3.04 2.35
C ASP A 180 16.89 -2.00 3.43
N THR A 181 17.04 -0.71 3.12
CA THR A 181 16.53 0.39 3.96
C THR A 181 15.01 0.33 4.13
N PHE A 182 14.25 0.17 3.05
CA PHE A 182 12.79 0.10 3.14
C PHE A 182 12.29 -1.11 3.94
N VAL A 183 12.94 -2.27 3.81
CA VAL A 183 12.63 -3.47 4.60
C VAL A 183 12.90 -3.25 6.08
N ALA A 184 14.02 -2.60 6.43
CA ALA A 184 14.31 -2.23 7.81
C ALA A 184 13.24 -1.29 8.38
N LEU A 185 12.80 -0.30 7.59
CA LEU A 185 11.75 0.63 7.96
C LEU A 185 10.37 -0.04 8.10
N LEU A 186 10.08 -1.09 7.33
CA LEU A 186 8.85 -1.88 7.50
C LEU A 186 8.84 -2.61 8.84
N ASP A 187 9.97 -3.20 9.24
CA ASP A 187 10.12 -3.86 10.53
C ASP A 187 10.01 -2.86 11.69
N GLU A 188 10.66 -1.70 11.57
CA GLU A 188 10.55 -0.60 12.53
C GLU A 188 9.10 -0.09 12.67
N ALA A 189 8.45 0.22 11.54
CA ALA A 189 7.06 0.67 11.52
C ALA A 189 6.10 -0.37 12.13
N ALA A 190 6.35 -1.67 11.89
CA ALA A 190 5.56 -2.74 12.48
C ALA A 190 5.76 -2.82 14.01
N LYS A 191 7.00 -2.69 14.49
CA LYS A 191 7.32 -2.66 15.93
C LYS A 191 6.70 -1.46 16.63
N ASP A 192 6.75 -0.28 16.03
CA ASP A 192 6.16 0.93 16.58
C ASP A 192 4.64 0.80 16.71
N MET A 193 3.98 0.29 15.66
CA MET A 193 2.54 0.00 15.72
C MET A 193 2.22 -1.03 16.81
N LEU A 194 3.06 -2.06 17.00
CA LEU A 194 2.88 -3.04 18.06
C LEU A 194 3.01 -2.42 19.46
N ILE A 195 3.95 -1.49 19.65
CA ILE A 195 4.15 -0.78 20.92
C ILE A 195 2.89 -0.03 21.34
N LEU A 196 2.15 0.56 20.41
CA LEU A 196 0.87 1.21 20.71
C LEU A 196 -0.06 0.23 21.45
N PHE A 197 -0.16 -1.02 21.01
CA PHE A 197 -1.11 -1.99 21.58
C PHE A 197 -0.58 -2.79 22.77
N LYS A 198 0.67 -2.55 23.20
CA LYS A 198 1.16 -3.18 24.44
C LYS A 198 0.33 -2.66 25.62
N PRO A 199 -0.15 -3.54 26.52
CA PRO A 199 -0.77 -3.09 27.75
C PRO A 199 0.23 -2.21 28.50
N ALA A 200 -0.22 -1.09 29.04
CA ALA A 200 0.56 -0.42 30.09
C ALA A 200 0.83 -1.48 31.16
N GLN A 201 2.09 -1.67 31.56
CA GLN A 201 2.45 -2.57 32.64
C GLN A 201 1.45 -2.36 33.77
N ARG A 202 0.77 -3.42 34.22
CA ARG A 202 -0.04 -3.36 35.45
C ARG A 202 0.87 -2.74 36.50
N GLN A 203 0.57 -1.52 36.94
CA GLN A 203 1.16 -0.99 38.15
C GLN A 203 0.94 -2.07 39.21
N ALA A 204 2.04 -2.56 39.76
CA ALA A 204 2.02 -3.61 40.77
C ALA A 204 1.00 -3.21 41.82
N LYS A 205 0.01 -4.08 42.06
CA LYS A 205 -0.81 -3.97 43.26
C LYS A 205 0.15 -4.14 44.43
N LEU A 206 0.42 -3.01 45.10
CA LEU A 206 0.92 -2.96 46.47
C LEU A 206 -0.01 -3.77 47.39
#